data_AF-A0A4Q1JQA9-F1
#
_entry.id   AF-A0A4Q1JQA9-F1
#
_cell.length_a   1.000
_cell.length_b   1.000
_cell.length_c   1.000
_cell.angle_alpha   90.00
_cell.angle_beta   90.00
_cell.angle_gamma   90.00
#
_symmetry.space_group_name_H-M   'P 1'
#
loop_
_entity.id
_entity.type
_entity.pdbx_description
1 polymer ?
#
loop_
_entity_poly.entity_id
_entity_poly.type
_entity_poly.pdbx_seq_one_letter_code
_entity_poly.pdbx_strand_id
1 'polypeptide(L)'
;MRELCIPIPINIGSDLAEIEVKINKKNRKFLYRLESFPWEVDDHDIRDGITEDLLKIYQLKKTIANYDKDWELIQIYPPVEKAKIIQILFRKKQ
;
A
#
# COMPACT_ATOMS: atom_id res chain seq x y z
N MET A 1 -1.86 5.65 -20.18
CA MET A 1 -0.79 6.25 -19.37
C MET A 1 0.54 5.68 -19.87
N ARG A 2 1.61 6.48 -20.07
CA ARG A 2 2.93 5.95 -20.42
C ARG A 2 3.76 5.94 -19.14
N GLU A 3 3.92 4.78 -18.54
CA GLU A 3 4.59 4.62 -17.24
C GLU A 3 5.96 3.96 -17.43
N LEU A 4 6.96 4.42 -16.67
CA LEU A 4 8.26 3.78 -16.55
C LEU A 4 8.26 2.97 -15.26
N CYS A 5 8.18 1.64 -15.37
CA CYS A 5 8.22 0.74 -14.23
C CYS A 5 9.66 0.29 -13.98
N ILE A 6 10.25 0.75 -12.88
CA ILE A 6 11.58 0.32 -12.45
C ILE A 6 11.36 -0.68 -11.30
N PRO A 7 11.62 -1.99 -11.48
CA PRO A 7 11.58 -2.94 -10.39
C PRO A 7 12.75 -2.62 -9.47
N ILE A 8 12.44 -2.20 -8.24
CA ILE A 8 13.45 -2.03 -7.22
C ILE A 8 13.42 -3.32 -6.39
N PRO A 9 14.56 -4.01 -6.18
CA PRO A 9 14.62 -5.19 -5.34
C PRO A 9 14.51 -4.73 -3.90
N ILE A 10 13.29 -4.64 -3.40
CA ILE A 10 13.04 -4.03 -2.11
C ILE A 10 12.69 -5.07 -1.04
N ASN A 11 13.50 -5.15 0.01
CA ASN A 11 13.11 -5.72 1.31
C ASN A 11 12.80 -4.59 2.29
N ILE A 12 12.02 -3.60 1.83
CA ILE A 12 11.58 -2.46 2.61
C ILE A 12 10.40 -2.98 3.42
N GLY A 13 10.58 -3.05 4.73
CA GLY A 13 9.45 -3.16 5.65
C GLY A 13 8.68 -1.84 5.62
N SER A 14 8.81 -1.04 6.68
CA SER A 14 8.24 0.31 6.79
C SER A 14 9.18 1.44 6.33
N ASP A 15 10.27 1.10 5.63
CA ASP A 15 11.30 2.06 5.22
C ASP A 15 10.89 2.96 4.04
N LEU A 16 11.47 4.16 3.97
CA LEU A 16 11.22 5.15 2.93
C LEU A 16 12.14 4.92 1.72
N ALA A 17 11.58 4.62 0.55
CA ALA A 17 12.31 4.61 -0.72
C ALA A 17 12.34 6.01 -1.33
N GLU A 18 13.54 6.51 -1.62
CA GLU A 18 13.74 7.74 -2.39
C GLU A 18 14.28 7.42 -3.79
N ILE A 19 13.62 7.94 -4.81
CA ILE A 19 14.03 7.77 -6.21
C ILE A 19 14.19 9.16 -6.84
N GLU A 20 15.40 9.47 -7.31
CA GLU A 20 15.66 10.64 -8.13
C GLU A 20 15.84 10.22 -9.59
N VAL A 21 15.01 10.78 -10.48
CA VAL A 21 15.07 10.52 -11.92
C VAL A 21 15.33 11.81 -12.67
N LYS A 22 16.27 11.78 -13.61
CA LYS A 22 16.57 12.91 -14.50
C LYS A 22 15.87 12.74 -15.85
N ILE A 23 14.89 13.60 -16.13
CA ILE A 23 14.16 13.61 -17.41
C ILE A 23 14.39 14.96 -18.08
N ASN A 24 14.92 14.97 -19.31
CA ASN A 24 15.20 16.20 -20.08
C ASN A 24 16.05 17.22 -19.30
N LYS A 25 17.13 16.75 -18.66
CA LYS A 25 18.04 17.54 -17.80
C LYS A 25 17.40 18.11 -16.52
N LYS A 26 16.11 17.84 -16.25
CA LYS A 26 15.43 18.20 -15.00
C LYS A 26 15.41 17.00 -14.06
N ASN A 27 15.88 17.20 -12.84
CA ASN A 27 15.75 16.20 -11.79
C ASN A 27 14.33 16.22 -11.23
N ARG A 28 13.77 15.04 -11.01
CA ARG A 28 12.51 14.85 -10.29
C ARG A 28 12.76 13.84 -9.19
N LYS A 29 12.43 14.25 -7.97
CA LYS A 29 12.50 13.41 -6.78
C LYS A 29 11.12 12.85 -6.47
N PHE A 30 11.07 11.56 -6.23
CA PHE A 30 9.87 10.84 -5.82
C PHE A 30 10.17 10.08 -4.54
N LEU A 31 9.19 10.09 -3.65
CA LEU A 31 9.26 9.39 -2.36
C LEU A 31 8.16 8.34 -2.34
N TYR A 32 8.55 7.10 -2.08
CA TYR A 32 7.68 5.95 -2.01
C TYR A 32 7.80 5.30 -0.64
N ARG A 33 6.70 4.73 -0.17
CA ARG A 33 6.68 3.98 1.08
C ARG A 33 5.84 2.74 0.90
N LEU A 34 6.38 1.59 1.30
CA LEU A 34 5.64 0.35 1.44
C LEU A 34 5.21 0.26 2.90
N GLU A 35 3.93 0.06 3.15
CA GLU A 35 3.39 -0.06 4.50
C GLU A 35 2.67 -1.40 4.66
N SER A 36 2.77 -1.98 5.85
CA SER A 36 2.09 -3.23 6.20
C SER A 36 0.99 -2.94 7.21
N PHE A 37 -0.24 -3.33 6.88
CA PHE A 37 -1.40 -3.15 7.76
C PHE A 37 -1.98 -4.50 8.18
N PRO A 38 -2.62 -4.59 9.36
CA PRO A 38 -3.38 -5.77 9.75
C PRO A 38 -4.43 -6.13 8.68
N TRP A 39 -4.54 -7.43 8.37
CA TRP A 39 -5.51 -7.99 7.44
C TRP A 39 -6.47 -9.00 8.11
N GLU A 40 -6.33 -9.21 9.42
CA GLU A 40 -7.22 -10.04 10.22
C GLU A 40 -8.36 -9.19 10.81
N VAL A 41 -9.54 -9.79 10.95
CA VAL A 41 -10.74 -9.20 11.56
C VAL A 41 -11.08 -10.02 12.81
N ASP A 42 -11.48 -9.37 13.91
CA ASP A 42 -11.83 -10.08 15.14
C ASP A 42 -13.10 -10.94 14.97
N ASP A 43 -13.02 -12.18 15.48
CA ASP A 43 -13.90 -13.32 15.22
C ASP A 43 -15.34 -13.22 15.77
N HIS A 44 -15.71 -12.16 16.47
CA HIS A 44 -16.92 -12.19 17.31
C HIS A 44 -18.25 -12.19 16.54
N ASP A 45 -18.27 -11.80 15.25
CA ASP A 45 -19.50 -11.71 14.43
C ASP A 45 -19.40 -12.42 13.06
N ILE A 46 -18.35 -13.22 12.83
CA ILE A 46 -18.13 -13.88 11.53
C ILE A 46 -19.03 -15.11 11.42
N ARG A 47 -20.05 -15.03 10.55
CA ARG A 47 -21.01 -16.13 10.31
C ARG A 47 -20.62 -17.01 9.12
N ASP A 48 -19.86 -16.45 8.17
CA ASP A 48 -19.38 -17.10 6.96
C ASP A 48 -18.17 -16.33 6.38
N GLY A 49 -17.48 -16.94 5.41
CA GLY A 49 -16.30 -16.34 4.77
C GLY A 49 -16.59 -15.09 3.93
N ILE A 50 -17.84 -14.91 3.46
CA ILE A 50 -18.23 -13.70 2.72
C ILE A 50 -18.26 -12.50 3.66
N THR A 51 -18.80 -12.69 4.86
CA THR A 51 -18.86 -11.66 5.91
C THR A 51 -17.45 -11.28 6.35
N GLU A 52 -16.56 -12.25 6.51
CA GLU A 52 -15.14 -12.02 6.81
C GLU A 52 -14.46 -11.14 5.75
N ASP A 53 -14.59 -11.50 4.47
CA ASP A 53 -13.98 -10.75 3.37
C ASP A 53 -14.50 -9.30 3.28
N LEU A 54 -15.81 -9.10 3.47
CA LEU A 54 -16.42 -7.77 3.49
C LEU A 54 -15.89 -6.91 4.65
N LEU A 55 -15.70 -7.50 5.84
CA LEU A 55 -15.14 -6.81 7.00
C LEU A 55 -13.68 -6.41 6.74
N LYS A 56 -12.87 -7.29 6.16
CA LYS A 56 -11.47 -6.99 5.78
C LYS A 56 -11.40 -5.83 4.79
N ILE A 57 -12.24 -5.86 3.74
CA ILE A 57 -12.35 -4.77 2.76
C ILE A 57 -12.76 -3.46 3.43
N TYR A 58 -13.71 -3.50 4.36
CA TYR A 58 -14.15 -2.31 5.09
C TYR A 58 -13.02 -1.72 5.95
N GLN A 59 -12.32 -2.55 6.72
CA GLN A 59 -11.18 -2.11 7.53
C GLN A 59 -10.07 -1.51 6.66
N LEU A 60 -9.73 -2.15 5.53
CA LEU A 60 -8.74 -1.62 4.60
C LEU A 60 -9.12 -0.25 4.04
N LYS A 61 -10.37 -0.08 3.62
CA LYS A 61 -10.87 1.23 3.15
C LYS A 61 -10.72 2.30 4.24
N LYS A 62 -11.06 1.97 5.48
CA LYS A 62 -10.91 2.87 6.64
C LYS A 62 -9.46 3.21 6.91
N THR A 63 -8.57 2.21 6.88
CA THR A 63 -7.13 2.39 7.05
C THR A 63 -6.54 3.31 5.99
N ILE A 64 -6.86 3.10 4.71
CA ILE A 64 -6.40 3.96 3.61
C ILE A 64 -6.95 5.38 3.76
N ALA A 65 -8.23 5.54 4.12
CA ALA A 65 -8.86 6.85 4.26
C ALA A 65 -8.29 7.68 5.43
N ASN A 66 -7.84 7.01 6.49
CA ASN A 66 -7.24 7.63 7.67
C ASN A 66 -5.71 7.76 7.57
N TYR A 67 -5.10 7.24 6.50
CA TYR A 67 -3.66 7.34 6.30
C TYR A 67 -3.24 8.79 6.02
N ASP A 68 -1.93 9.05 6.07
CA ASP A 68 -1.34 10.37 5.89
C ASP A 68 -1.80 11.02 4.55
N LYS A 69 -2.40 12.21 4.65
CA LYS A 69 -2.99 12.94 3.52
C LYS A 69 -1.96 13.48 2.55
N ASP A 70 -0.69 13.57 2.95
CA ASP A 70 0.42 13.97 2.08
C ASP A 70 0.87 12.81 1.18
N TRP A 71 0.31 11.62 1.38
CA TRP A 71 0.59 10.43 0.61
C TRP A 71 -0.61 10.03 -0.26
N GLU A 72 -0.31 9.44 -1.40
CA GLU A 72 -1.26 8.98 -2.39
C GLU A 72 -1.12 7.46 -2.55
N LEU A 73 -2.25 6.75 -2.55
CA LEU A 73 -2.31 5.32 -2.81
C LEU A 73 -1.90 5.04 -4.26
N ILE A 74 -0.89 4.18 -4.44
CA ILE A 74 -0.47 3.73 -5.77
C ILE A 74 -0.93 2.30 -6.04
N GLN A 75 -0.68 1.38 -5.11
CA GLN A 75 -0.97 -0.03 -5.32
C GLN A 75 -1.25 -0.75 -4.00
N ILE A 76 -2.23 -1.66 -4.03
CA ILE A 76 -2.48 -2.63 -2.97
C ILE A 76 -1.95 -3.98 -3.49
N TYR A 77 -1.04 -4.61 -2.75
CA TYR A 77 -0.57 -5.94 -3.11
C TYR A 77 -1.58 -7.00 -2.67
N PRO A 78 -1.87 -8.00 -3.51
CA PRO A 78 -2.80 -9.05 -3.15
C PRO A 78 -2.26 -9.79 -1.91
N PRO A 79 -3.09 -9.96 -0.87
CA PRO A 79 -2.70 -10.77 0.28
C PRO A 79 -2.52 -12.23 -0.15
N VAL A 80 -1.52 -12.90 0.41
CA VAL A 80 -1.37 -14.36 0.27
C VAL A 80 -2.45 -15.10 1.06
N GLU A 81 -2.66 -16.38 0.77
CA GLU A 81 -3.59 -17.20 1.57
C GLU A 81 -3.22 -17.15 3.06
N LYS A 82 -4.22 -16.88 3.92
CA LYS A 82 -4.05 -16.73 5.38
C LYS A 82 -3.06 -15.62 5.77
N ALA A 83 -2.89 -14.59 4.93
CA ALA A 83 -2.08 -13.43 5.27
C ALA A 83 -2.63 -12.71 6.49
N LYS A 84 -1.73 -12.39 7.43
CA LYS A 84 -2.05 -11.55 8.60
C LYS A 84 -1.92 -10.06 8.33
N ILE A 85 -1.21 -9.74 7.25
CA ILE A 85 -0.89 -8.37 6.85
C ILE A 85 -1.18 -8.18 5.37
N ILE A 86 -1.52 -6.96 5.00
CA ILE A 86 -1.63 -6.50 3.62
C ILE A 86 -0.62 -5.39 3.38
N GLN A 87 0.05 -5.43 2.23
CA GLN A 87 1.03 -4.44 1.85
C GLN A 87 0.44 -3.41 0.89
N ILE A 88 0.73 -2.14 1.14
CA ILE A 88 0.22 -1.03 0.33
C ILE A 88 1.37 -0.09 -0.01
N LEU A 89 1.52 0.23 -1.30
CA LEU A 89 2.48 1.19 -1.81
C LEU A 89 1.85 2.58 -1.88
N PHE A 90 2.50 3.54 -1.24
CA PHE A 90 2.16 4.95 -1.31
C PHE A 90 3.27 5.77 -1.97
N ARG A 91 2.88 6.90 -2.57
CA ARG A 91 3.78 7.93 -3.08
C ARG A 91 3.49 9.26 -2.39
N LYS A 92 4.51 10.01 -2.01
CA LYS A 92 4.31 11.37 -1.49
C LYS A 92 3.80 12.29 -2.61
N LYS A 93 2.77 13.08 -2.32
CA LYS A 93 2.25 14.13 -3.21
C LYS A 93 3.33 15.19 -3.45
N GLN A 94 3.35 15.73 -4.66
CA GLN A 94 4.25 16.82 -5.07
C GLN A 94 3.56 18.16 -4.96
#